data_AF-A0A955JW38-F1
#
_entry.id   AF-A0A955JW38-F1
#
_cell.length_a   1.000
_cell.length_b   1.000
_cell.length_c   1.000
_cell.angle_alpha   90.00
_cell.angle_beta   90.00
_cell.angle_gamma   90.00
#
_symmetry.space_group_name_H-M   'P 1'
#
loop_
_entity.id
_entity.type
_entity.pdbx_description
1 polymer ?
#
loop_
_entity_poly.entity_id
_entity_poly.type
_entity_poly.pdbx_seq_one_letter_code
_entity_poly.pdbx_strand_id
1 'polypeptide(L)' 'MSENKTIQQKMDELDKISEWFQGEDFELEEAKGMLERAAELSKEIEHDLKTITNDIKEVKKSFKTD' A
#
# COMPACT_ATOMS: atom_id res chain seq x y z
N MET A 1 9.30 -16.33 -9.42
CA MET A 1 7.86 -16.14 -9.12
C MET A 1 7.78 -14.83 -8.38
N SER A 2 7.12 -13.81 -8.94
CA SER A 2 6.99 -12.51 -8.27
C SER A 2 5.94 -12.68 -7.17
N GLU A 3 6.39 -12.79 -5.92
CA GLU A 3 5.46 -12.82 -4.78
C GLU A 3 4.72 -11.48 -4.74
N ASN A 4 3.40 -11.52 -4.89
CA ASN A 4 2.56 -10.33 -4.68
C ASN A 4 2.72 -9.90 -3.23
N LYS A 5 3.21 -8.68 -3.00
CA LYS A 5 3.35 -8.11 -1.65
C LYS A 5 1.98 -8.04 -1.00
N THR A 6 1.90 -8.42 0.27
CA THR A 6 0.73 -8.19 1.12
C THR A 6 0.54 -6.69 1.36
N ILE A 7 -0.68 -6.27 1.74
CA ILE A 7 -0.95 -4.86 2.11
C ILE A 7 0.03 -4.38 3.18
N GLN A 8 0.29 -5.20 4.20
CA GLN A 8 1.23 -4.87 5.27
C GLN A 8 2.63 -4.59 4.72
N GLN A 9 3.15 -5.46 3.85
CA GLN A 9 4.46 -5.26 3.23
C GLN A 9 4.52 -4.00 2.36
N LYS A 10 3.41 -3.62 1.70
CA LYS A 10 3.33 -2.37 0.94
C LYS A 10 3.32 -1.15 1.87
N MET A 11 2.62 -1.24 3.00
CA MET A 11 2.64 -0.20 4.03
C MET A 11 4.03 -0.04 4.65
N ASP A 12 4.69 -1.15 4.99
CA ASP A 12 6.06 -1.14 5.51
C ASP A 12 7.05 -0.51 4.51
N GLU A 13 6.85 -0.72 3.20
CA GLU A 13 7.68 -0.09 2.16
C GLU A 13 7.40 1.41 2.04
N LEU A 14 6.13 1.82 2.16
CA LEU A 14 5.75 3.23 2.17
C LEU A 14 6.35 3.96 3.39
N ASP A 15 6.34 3.32 4.56
CA ASP A 15 6.94 3.84 5.78
C ASP A 15 8.46 4.02 5.61
N LYS A 16 9.15 3.04 5.01
CA LYS A 16 10.59 3.17 4.69
C LYS A 16 10.90 4.31 3.74
N ILE A 17 10.03 4.57 2.75
CA ILE A 17 10.21 5.72 1.87
C ILE A 17 10.07 7.02 2.68
N SER A 18 9.08 7.09 3.58
CA SER A 18 8.90 8.24 4.47
C SER A 18 10.09 8.47 5.40
N GLU A 19 10.66 7.40 5.96
CA GLU A 19 11.88 7.43 6.76
C GLU A 19 13.08 7.89 5.94
N TRP A 20 13.24 7.38 4.72
CA TRP A 20 14.31 7.80 3.80
C TRP A 20 14.26 9.30 3.51
N PHE A 21 13.07 9.88 3.29
CA PHE A 21 12.91 11.33 3.11
C PHE A 21 13.36 12.17 4.32
N GLN A 22 13.39 11.56 5.51
CA GLN A 22 13.79 12.21 6.77
C GLN A 22 15.20 11.80 7.20
N GLY A 23 15.86 10.91 6.45
CA GLY A 23 17.14 10.32 6.79
C GLY A 23 18.35 11.09 6.26
N GLU A 24 19.54 10.68 6.72
CA GLU A 24 20.81 11.25 6.27
C GLU A 24 21.19 10.78 4.85
N ASP A 25 20.61 9.68 4.38
CA ASP A 25 20.79 9.11 3.03
C ASP A 25 19.90 9.79 1.96
N PHE A 26 19.31 10.95 2.28
CA PHE A 26 18.47 11.67 1.34
C PHE A 26 19.29 12.24 0.18
N GLU A 27 18.91 11.86 -1.03
CA GLU A 27 19.47 12.38 -2.28
C GLU A 27 18.37 13.01 -3.15
N LEU A 28 18.55 14.27 -3.55
CA LEU A 28 17.54 15.03 -4.31
C LEU A 28 17.26 14.39 -5.67
N GLU A 29 18.29 13.84 -6.31
CA GLU A 29 18.24 13.15 -7.59
C GLU A 29 17.36 11.88 -7.52
N GLU A 30 17.37 11.18 -6.38
CA GLU A 30 16.56 9.98 -6.14
C GLU A 30 15.13 10.31 -5.67
N ALA A 31 14.91 11.51 -5.13
CA ALA A 31 13.64 11.93 -4.54
C ALA A 31 12.46 11.78 -5.51
N LYS A 32 12.66 12.06 -6.80
CA LYS A 32 11.61 11.88 -7.81
C LYS A 32 11.17 10.41 -7.91
N GLY A 33 12.12 9.48 -7.98
CA GLY A 33 11.82 8.05 -8.07
C GLY A 33 11.15 7.52 -6.80
N MET A 34 11.61 7.97 -5.64
CA MET A 34 10.99 7.64 -4.35
C MET A 34 9.56 8.15 -4.24
N LEU A 35 9.27 9.38 -4.70
CA LEU A 35 7.90 9.92 -4.75
C LEU A 35 7.00 9.15 -5.71
N GLU A 36 7.50 8.82 -6.91
CA GLU A 36 6.75 8.00 -7.89
C GLU A 36 6.41 6.62 -7.29
N ARG A 37 7.39 5.99 -6.62
CA ARG A 37 7.19 4.71 -5.94
C ARG A 37 6.18 4.81 -4.79
N ALA A 38 6.25 5.85 -3.97
CA ALA A 38 5.29 6.09 -2.89
C ALA A 38 3.87 6.29 -3.44
N ALA A 39 3.73 7.01 -4.56
CA ALA A 39 2.43 7.22 -5.21
C ALA A 39 1.85 5.91 -5.78
N GLU A 40 2.68 5.04 -6.35
CA GLU A 40 2.26 3.70 -6.79
C GLU A 40 1.84 2.82 -5.62
N LEU A 41 2.66 2.72 -4.57
CA LEU A 41 2.34 1.96 -3.36
C LEU A 41 1.03 2.41 -2.73
N SER A 42 0.81 3.72 -2.64
CA SER A 42 -0.43 4.28 -2.09
C SER A 42 -1.66 3.85 -2.90
N LYS A 43 -1.57 3.88 -4.24
CA LYS A 43 -2.66 3.42 -5.12
C LYS A 43 -2.93 1.92 -4.95
N GLU A 44 -1.88 1.12 -4.85
CA GLU A 44 -2.01 -0.32 -4.63
C GLU A 44 -2.64 -0.63 -3.27
N ILE A 45 -2.20 0.03 -2.20
CA ILE A 45 -2.76 -0.13 -0.85
C ILE A 45 -4.25 0.24 -0.85
N GLU A 46 -4.61 1.38 -1.45
CA GLU A 46 -6.00 1.79 -1.56
C GLU A 46 -6.86 0.76 -2.32
N HIS A 47 -6.34 0.23 -3.42
CA HIS A 47 -7.02 -0.78 -4.22
C HIS A 47 -7.26 -2.06 -3.40
N ASP A 48 -6.24 -2.53 -2.69
CA ASP A 48 -6.32 -3.77 -1.93
C ASP A 48 -7.26 -3.61 -0.72
N LEU A 49 -7.24 -2.46 -0.04
CA LEU A 49 -8.18 -2.13 1.05
C LEU A 49 -9.63 -2.02 0.55
N LYS A 50 -9.86 -1.45 -0.63
CA LYS A 50 -11.19 -1.39 -1.26
C LYS A 50 -11.71 -2.78 -1.57
N THR A 51 -10.84 -3.66 -2.07
CA THR A 51 -11.18 -5.07 -2.35
C THR A 51 -11.61 -5.78 -1.07
N ILE A 52 -10.79 -5.73 -0.01
CA ILE A 52 -11.13 -6.32 1.29
C ILE A 52 -12.44 -5.78 1.85
N THR A 53 -12.66 -4.46 1.74
CA THR A 53 -13.90 -3.82 2.20
C THR A 53 -15.12 -4.35 1.46
N ASN A 54 -15.00 -4.61 0.15
CA ASN A 54 -16.08 -5.15 -0.65
C ASN A 54 -16.38 -6.61 -0.28
N ASP A 55 -15.33 -7.42 -0.09
CA ASP A 55 -15.47 -8.82 0.32
C ASP A 55 -16.17 -8.93 1.69
N ILE A 56 -15.77 -8.10 2.66
CA ILE A 56 -16.42 -8.02 3.97
C ILE A 56 -17.90 -7.63 3.85
N LYS A 57 -18.23 -6.67 2.96
CA LYS A 57 -19.62 -6.26 2.73
C LYS A 57 -20.45 -7.38 2.12
N GLU A 58 -19.89 -8.18 1.22
CA GLU A 58 -20.55 -9.33 0.60
C GLU A 58 -20.82 -10.42 1.63
N VAL A 59 -19.81 -10.79 2.42
CA VAL A 59 -19.93 -11.73 3.53
C VAL A 59 -20.97 -11.25 4.55
N LYS A 60 -21.00 -9.95 4.88
CA LYS A 60 -22.02 -9.40 5.79
C LYS A 60 -23.44 -9.50 5.21
N LYS A 61 -23.62 -9.45 3.90
CA LYS A 61 -24.94 -9.61 3.26
C LYS A 61 -25.41 -11.06 3.33
N SER A 62 -24.53 -12.04 3.18
CA SER A 62 -24.91 -13.46 3.27
C SER A 62 -25.47 -13.80 4.65
N PHE A 63 -24.86 -13.30 5.73
CA PHE A 63 -25.36 -13.49 7.11
C PHE A 63 -26.65 -12.75 7.47
N LYS A 64 -27.12 -11.82 6.63
CA LYS A 64 -28.39 -11.09 6.83
C LYS A 64 -29.59 -11.73 6.13
N THR A 65 -29.35 -12.78 5.36
CA THR A 65 -30.38 -13.45 4.55
C THR A 65 -30.88 -14.76 5.21
N ASP A 66 -30.55 -14.96 6.49
CA ASP A 66 -31.10 -15.99 7.39
C ASP A 66 -32.05 -15.38 8.43
#